data_AF-A0A2N2S7I9-F1
#
_entry.id   AF-A0A2N2S7I9-F1
#
_cell.length_a   1.000
_cell.length_b   1.000
_cell.length_c   1.000
_cell.angle_alpha   90.00
_cell.angle_beta   90.00
_cell.angle_gamma   90.00
#
_symmetry.space_group_name_H-M   'P 1'
#
loop_
_entity.id
_entity.type
_entity.pdbx_description
1 polymer ?
#
loop_
_entity_poly.entity_id
_entity_poly.type
_entity_poly.pdbx_seq_one_letter_code
_entity_poly.pdbx_strand_id
1 'polypeptide(L)'
;MLIIIFCISAFAAYFMDTYHIIIDDSMIRNSLQTNLNESIDLFSLKLMVYVVFLAIIPSYFIYRTKIEYQSFKLETFSKLKTIFLSLIIILIILFSFSKFYTSFFREHKSLRYSVNPIYWLYSVGNFINKTINNGEIVIKEIGLDAKI
;
A
#
# COMPACT_ATOMS: atom_id res chain seq x y z
N MET A 1 4.50 -4.39 14.28
CA MET A 1 3.71 -4.33 13.03
C MET A 1 3.62 -2.93 12.45
N LEU A 2 3.21 -1.91 13.22
CA LEU A 2 3.10 -0.52 12.72
C LEU A 2 4.41 0.03 12.13
N ILE A 3 5.55 -0.15 12.81
CA ILE A 3 6.87 0.28 12.31
C ILE A 3 7.17 -0.30 10.92
N ILE A 4 6.86 -1.59 10.70
CA ILE A 4 7.08 -2.26 9.41
C ILE A 4 6.19 -1.62 8.32
N ILE A 5 4.92 -1.34 8.64
CA ILE A 5 4.01 -0.65 7.72
C ILE A 5 4.55 0.72 7.37
N PHE A 6 5.04 1.51 8.34
CA PHE A 6 5.65 2.82 8.08
C PHE A 6 6.88 2.71 7.17
N CYS A 7 7.77 1.75 7.44
CA CYS A 7 8.93 1.51 6.59
C CYS A 7 8.52 1.21 5.16
N ILE A 8 7.68 0.19 4.93
CA ILE A 8 7.23 -0.18 3.59
C ILE A 8 6.50 0.98 2.90
N SER A 9 5.69 1.72 3.67
CA SER A 9 4.95 2.88 3.14
C SER A 9 5.88 4.00 2.73
N ALA A 10 6.99 4.24 3.41
CA ALA A 10 7.97 5.25 3.01
C ALA A 10 8.64 4.89 1.67
N PHE A 11 9.01 3.62 1.50
CA PHE A 11 9.52 3.11 0.22
C PHE A 11 8.46 3.23 -0.88
N ALA A 12 7.25 2.74 -0.63
CA ALA A 12 6.14 2.85 -1.57
C ALA A 12 5.88 4.31 -1.97
N ALA A 13 5.83 5.24 -1.01
CA ALA A 13 5.65 6.67 -1.26
C ALA A 13 6.75 7.23 -2.15
N TYR A 14 8.02 6.92 -1.89
CA TYR A 14 9.13 7.37 -2.73
C TYR A 14 8.96 6.91 -4.18
N PHE A 15 8.63 5.63 -4.39
CA PHE A 15 8.47 5.07 -5.72
C PHE A 15 7.25 5.64 -6.44
N MET A 16 6.14 5.83 -5.73
CA MET A 16 4.91 6.42 -6.27
C MET A 16 5.10 7.91 -6.63
N ASP A 17 5.82 8.66 -5.81
CA ASP A 17 6.03 10.09 -6.04
C ASP A 17 7.10 10.38 -7.10
N THR A 18 8.16 9.56 -7.14
CA THR A 18 9.34 9.82 -7.98
C THR A 18 9.24 9.13 -9.34
N TYR A 19 8.71 7.91 -9.38
CA TYR A 19 8.61 7.12 -10.61
C TYR A 19 7.18 6.98 -11.11
N HIS A 20 6.20 7.57 -10.41
CA HIS A 20 4.78 7.51 -10.77
C HIS A 20 4.24 6.09 -10.95
N ILE A 21 4.83 5.13 -10.24
CA ILE A 21 4.40 3.73 -10.28
C ILE A 21 3.26 3.48 -9.29
N ILE A 22 2.44 2.48 -9.58
CA ILE A 22 1.39 1.99 -8.69
C ILE A 22 1.83 0.64 -8.14
N ILE A 23 1.79 0.45 -6.82
CA ILE A 23 2.17 -0.81 -6.17
C ILE A 23 0.99 -1.81 -6.23
N ASP A 24 0.74 -2.34 -7.42
CA ASP A 24 -0.25 -3.40 -7.67
C ASP A 24 0.37 -4.82 -7.57
N ASP A 25 -0.44 -5.87 -7.76
CA ASP A 25 0.05 -7.25 -7.68
C ASP A 25 1.05 -7.62 -8.78
N SER A 26 1.02 -6.92 -9.91
CA SER A 26 1.99 -7.08 -11.00
C SER A 26 3.35 -6.48 -10.60
N MET A 27 3.36 -5.28 -10.04
CA MET A 27 4.58 -4.63 -9.54
C MET A 27 5.21 -5.41 -8.39
N ILE A 28 4.40 -5.99 -7.51
CA ILE A 28 4.90 -6.90 -6.46
C ILE A 28 5.59 -8.11 -7.10
N ARG A 29 4.94 -8.75 -8.08
CA ARG A 29 5.54 -9.89 -8.81
C ARG A 29 6.85 -9.50 -9.48
N ASN A 30 6.85 -8.39 -10.22
CA ASN A 30 8.02 -7.92 -10.95
C ASN A 30 9.14 -7.61 -9.98
N SER A 31 8.87 -6.87 -8.90
CA SER A 31 9.87 -6.52 -7.89
C SER A 31 10.49 -7.74 -7.21
N LEU A 32 9.75 -8.84 -7.07
CA LEU A 32 10.28 -10.09 -6.52
C LEU A 32 11.15 -10.86 -7.53
N GLN A 33 10.98 -10.61 -8.82
CA GLN A 33 11.73 -11.23 -9.91
C GLN A 33 12.90 -10.36 -10.40
N THR A 34 12.95 -9.09 -10.00
CA THR A 34 13.98 -8.12 -10.42
C THR A 34 15.36 -8.48 -9.89
N ASN A 35 16.39 -8.26 -10.72
CA ASN A 35 17.78 -8.47 -10.35
C ASN A 35 18.35 -7.31 -9.53
N LEU A 36 19.34 -7.59 -8.67
CA LEU A 36 20.01 -6.57 -7.86
C LEU A 36 20.70 -5.50 -8.73
N ASN A 37 21.30 -5.90 -9.85
CA ASN A 37 21.97 -4.98 -10.78
C ASN A 37 20.99 -3.97 -11.42
N GLU A 38 19.73 -4.35 -11.61
CA GLU A 38 18.69 -3.45 -12.14
C GLU A 38 18.14 -2.50 -11.07
N SER A 39 18.25 -2.88 -9.79
CA SER A 39 17.65 -2.14 -8.67
C SER A 39 18.58 -1.11 -8.05
N ILE A 40 19.90 -1.25 -8.21
CA ILE A 40 20.90 -0.33 -7.62
C ILE A 40 20.71 1.10 -8.15
N ASP A 41 20.38 1.26 -9.43
CA ASP A 41 20.14 2.57 -10.05
C ASP A 41 18.91 3.29 -9.49
N LEU A 42 18.02 2.58 -8.79
CA LEU A 42 16.86 3.15 -8.12
C LEU A 42 17.20 3.74 -6.74
N PHE A 43 18.36 3.40 -6.17
CA PHE A 43 18.83 4.01 -4.94
C PHE A 43 19.29 5.44 -5.20
N SER A 44 18.67 6.39 -4.51
CA SER A 44 19.00 7.81 -4.61
C SER A 44 19.10 8.45 -3.23
N LEU A 45 19.78 9.60 -3.17
CA LEU A 45 19.81 10.42 -1.95
C LEU A 45 18.39 10.84 -1.54
N LYS A 46 17.49 11.05 -2.51
CA LYS A 46 16.07 11.36 -2.26
C LYS A 46 15.37 10.19 -1.55
N LEU A 47 15.63 8.94 -1.95
CA LEU A 47 15.10 7.77 -1.24
C LEU A 47 15.53 7.75 0.22
N MET A 48 16.81 8.04 0.50
CA MET A 48 17.32 8.09 1.87
C MET A 48 16.59 9.15 2.71
N VAL A 49 16.33 10.33 2.13
CA VAL A 49 15.53 11.38 2.78
C VAL A 49 14.11 10.87 3.09
N TYR A 50 13.43 10.23 2.13
CA TYR A 50 12.11 9.65 2.36
C TYR A 50 12.11 8.64 3.51
N VAL A 51 13.08 7.72 3.55
CA VAL A 51 13.18 6.71 4.61
C VAL A 51 13.45 7.36 5.97
N VAL A 52 14.36 8.33 6.06
CA VAL A 52 14.68 9.00 7.32
C VAL A 52 13.44 9.73 7.88
N PHE A 53 12.78 10.53 7.04
CA PHE A 53 11.68 11.39 7.48
C PHE A 53 10.34 10.67 7.63
N LEU A 54 10.03 9.69 6.78
CA LEU A 54 8.71 9.03 6.76
C LEU A 54 8.73 7.67 7.44
N ALA A 55 9.89 7.00 7.57
CA ALA A 55 9.99 5.73 8.29
C ALA A 55 10.69 5.87 9.64
N ILE A 56 11.95 6.33 9.67
CA ILE A 56 12.79 6.28 10.87
C ILE A 56 12.27 7.21 11.95
N ILE A 57 12.04 8.49 11.63
CA ILE A 57 11.57 9.49 12.59
C ILE A 57 10.21 9.07 13.21
N PRO A 58 9.16 8.73 12.43
CA PRO A 58 7.89 8.28 13.01
C PRO A 58 8.01 6.98 13.81
N SER A 59 8.82 6.03 13.33
CA SER A 59 9.04 4.76 14.04
C SER A 59 9.72 4.96 15.39
N TYR A 60 10.64 5.92 15.49
CA TYR A 60 11.27 6.29 16.75
C TYR A 60 10.25 6.87 17.74
N PHE A 61 9.34 7.74 17.29
CA PHE A 61 8.26 8.25 18.15
C PHE A 61 7.32 7.14 18.61
N ILE A 62 6.94 6.21 17.73
CA ILE A 62 6.13 5.04 18.09
C ILE A 62 6.85 4.20 19.15
N TYR A 63 8.14 3.93 18.96
CA TYR A 63 8.94 3.15 19.90
C TYR A 63 9.04 3.81 21.28
N ARG A 64 9.15 5.14 21.34
CA ARG A 64 9.20 5.88 22.61
C ARG A 64 7.86 6.03 23.31
N THR A 65 6.76 5.85 22.59
CA THR A 65 5.43 6.06 23.15
C THR A 65 5.07 4.88 24.06
N LYS A 66 4.95 5.16 25.37
CA LYS A 66 4.42 4.19 26.32
C LYS A 66 2.91 4.11 26.14
N ILE A 67 2.41 2.94 25.74
CA ILE A 67 0.98 2.72 25.57
C ILE A 67 0.43 2.19 26.88
N GLU A 68 -0.30 3.04 27.59
CA GLU A 68 -1.04 2.65 28.79
C GLU A 68 -2.43 2.15 28.37
N TYR A 69 -2.61 0.84 28.41
CA TYR A 69 -3.89 0.23 28.06
C TYR A 69 -4.86 0.29 29.23
N GLN A 70 -6.08 0.78 28.98
CA GLN A 70 -7.18 0.71 29.94
C GLN A 70 -7.80 -0.70 29.94
N SER A 71 -8.81 -0.91 30.79
CA SER A 71 -9.56 -2.18 30.79
C SER A 71 -10.15 -2.46 29.40
N PHE A 72 -10.13 -3.73 28.98
CA PHE A 72 -10.47 -4.16 27.61
C PHE A 72 -11.81 -3.59 27.10
N LYS A 73 -12.83 -3.52 27.99
CA LYS A 73 -14.16 -3.00 27.65
C LYS A 73 -14.14 -1.49 27.39
N LEU A 74 -13.49 -0.72 28.26
CA LEU A 74 -13.39 0.74 28.11
C LEU A 74 -12.54 1.12 26.89
N GLU A 75 -11.42 0.44 26.69
CA GLU A 75 -10.53 0.65 25.54
C GLU A 75 -11.25 0.37 24.22
N THR A 76 -11.99 -0.74 24.13
CA THR A 76 -12.74 -1.11 22.92
C THR A 76 -13.86 -0.11 22.64
N PHE A 77 -14.63 0.29 23.66
CA PHE A 77 -15.69 1.26 23.51
C PHE A 77 -15.16 2.63 23.08
N SER A 78 -14.05 3.08 23.68
CA SER A 78 -13.37 4.32 23.30
C SER A 78 -12.92 4.30 21.84
N LYS A 79 -12.28 3.21 21.40
CA LYS A 79 -11.86 3.02 19.99
C LYS A 79 -13.05 3.02 19.02
N LEU A 80 -14.12 2.30 19.34
CA LEU A 80 -15.32 2.26 18.52
C LEU A 80 -15.98 3.63 18.42
N LYS A 81 -16.05 4.39 19.51
CA LYS A 81 -16.55 5.76 19.52
C LYS A 81 -15.72 6.66 18.60
N THR A 82 -14.39 6.58 18.67
CA THR A 82 -13.49 7.37 17.81
C THR A 82 -13.65 7.02 16.34
N ILE A 83 -13.73 5.72 16.00
CA ILE A 83 -13.99 5.26 14.63
C ILE A 83 -15.33 5.80 14.14
N PHE A 84 -16.39 5.65 14.94
CA PHE A 84 -17.73 6.09 14.60
C PHE A 84 -17.81 7.59 14.36
N LEU A 85 -17.22 8.39 15.25
CA LEU A 85 -17.15 9.85 15.09
C LEU A 85 -16.37 10.26 13.83
N SER A 86 -15.25 9.58 13.56
CA SER A 86 -14.46 9.83 12.35
C SER A 86 -15.26 9.52 11.08
N LEU A 87 -16.00 8.41 11.07
CA LEU A 87 -16.89 8.05 9.96
C LEU A 87 -18.00 9.08 9.75
N ILE A 88 -18.63 9.57 10.82
CA ILE A 88 -19.64 10.64 10.73
C ILE A 88 -19.04 11.88 10.08
N ILE A 89 -17.87 12.32 10.54
CA ILE A 89 -17.20 13.51 9.99
C ILE A 89 -16.90 13.31 8.49
N ILE A 90 -16.37 12.15 8.10
CA ILE A 90 -16.12 11.81 6.69
C ILE A 90 -17.42 11.86 5.88
N LEU A 91 -18.52 11.28 6.37
CA LEU A 91 -19.81 11.29 5.68
C LEU A 91 -20.36 12.71 5.53
N ILE A 92 -20.30 13.53 6.58
CA ILE A 92 -20.73 14.93 6.51
C ILE A 92 -19.97 15.66 5.39
N ILE A 93 -18.64 15.54 5.36
CA ILE A 93 -17.81 16.18 4.33
C ILE A 93 -18.17 15.66 2.93
N LEU A 94 -18.30 14.34 2.75
CA LEU A 94 -18.64 13.74 1.46
C LEU A 94 -20.01 14.19 0.96
N PHE A 95 -21.02 14.28 1.84
CA PHE A 95 -22.36 14.72 1.45
C PHE A 95 -22.42 16.23 1.18
N SER A 96 -21.77 17.05 2.00
CA SER A 96 -21.67 18.50 1.80
C SER A 96 -21.06 18.87 0.45
N PHE A 97 -20.08 18.10 -0.03
CA PHE A 97 -19.40 18.33 -1.31
C PHE A 97 -19.64 17.22 -2.35
N SER A 98 -20.82 16.58 -2.30
CA SER A 98 -21.14 15.39 -3.11
C SER A 98 -20.93 15.57 -4.62
N LYS A 99 -21.33 16.70 -5.20
CA LYS A 99 -21.11 16.99 -6.63
C LYS A 99 -19.63 17.09 -7.02
N PHE A 100 -18.82 17.69 -6.15
CA PHE A 100 -17.38 17.79 -6.36
C PHE A 100 -16.73 16.41 -6.29
N TYR A 101 -16.99 15.65 -5.23
CA TYR A 101 -16.40 14.32 -5.06
C TYR A 101 -16.82 13.35 -6.17
N THR A 102 -18.08 13.39 -6.63
CA THR A 102 -18.54 12.53 -7.73
C THR A 102 -17.83 12.83 -9.06
N SER A 103 -17.61 14.10 -9.41
CA SER A 103 -16.82 14.43 -10.60
C SER A 103 -15.35 14.05 -10.42
N PHE A 104 -14.76 14.42 -9.28
CA PHE A 104 -13.36 14.17 -8.97
C PHE A 104 -13.00 12.67 -9.03
N PHE A 105 -13.80 11.81 -8.40
CA PHE A 105 -13.56 10.36 -8.45
C PHE A 105 -13.81 9.75 -9.83
N ARG A 106 -14.71 10.33 -10.64
CA ARG A 106 -14.96 9.87 -12.00
C ARG A 106 -13.81 10.23 -12.95
N GLU A 107 -13.21 11.40 -12.78
CA GLU A 107 -12.11 11.91 -13.60
C GLU A 107 -10.76 11.34 -13.16
N HIS A 108 -10.53 11.19 -11.87
CA HIS A 108 -9.25 10.75 -11.30
C HIS A 108 -9.32 9.35 -10.69
N LYS A 109 -9.85 8.38 -11.46
CA LYS A 109 -10.01 6.99 -11.00
C LYS A 109 -8.70 6.33 -10.55
N SER A 110 -7.56 6.74 -11.12
CA SER A 110 -6.24 6.20 -10.79
C SER A 110 -5.78 6.53 -9.37
N LEU A 111 -6.22 7.66 -8.78
CA LEU A 111 -5.78 8.11 -7.46
C LEU A 111 -6.11 7.11 -6.35
N ARG A 112 -7.17 6.32 -6.50
CA ARG A 112 -7.53 5.28 -5.53
C ARG A 112 -6.44 4.22 -5.38
N TYR A 113 -5.66 3.99 -6.43
CA TYR A 113 -4.53 3.06 -6.44
C TYR A 113 -3.27 3.69 -5.84
N SER A 114 -3.29 5.01 -5.62
CA SER A 114 -2.19 5.75 -5.03
C SER A 114 -2.31 5.90 -3.50
N VAL A 115 -3.36 5.33 -2.90
CA VAL A 115 -3.62 5.44 -1.45
C VAL A 115 -2.69 4.52 -0.66
N ASN A 116 -1.70 5.12 0.00
CA ASN A 116 -0.74 4.45 0.86
C ASN A 116 -1.19 4.56 2.34
N PRO A 117 -1.19 3.49 3.15
CA PRO A 117 -0.73 2.11 2.89
C PRO A 117 -1.78 1.13 2.39
N ILE A 118 -3.02 1.59 2.21
CA ILE A 118 -4.18 0.73 2.01
C ILE A 118 -4.03 -0.09 0.73
N TYR A 119 -3.60 0.54 -0.36
CA TYR A 119 -3.60 -0.11 -1.67
C TYR A 119 -2.52 -1.19 -1.79
N TRP A 120 -1.27 -0.92 -1.40
CA TRP A 120 -0.22 -1.93 -1.49
C TRP A 120 -0.49 -3.13 -0.55
N LEU A 121 -1.11 -2.91 0.61
CA LEU A 121 -1.56 -3.99 1.49
C LEU A 121 -2.61 -4.89 0.80
N TYR A 122 -3.59 -4.27 0.15
CA TYR A 122 -4.58 -5.00 -0.65
C TYR A 122 -3.90 -5.76 -1.80
N SER A 123 -2.96 -5.14 -2.51
CA SER A 123 -2.21 -5.74 -3.62
C SER A 123 -1.40 -6.96 -3.17
N VAL A 124 -0.77 -6.91 -1.99
CA VAL A 124 -0.07 -8.06 -1.40
C VAL A 124 -1.05 -9.20 -1.11
N GLY A 125 -2.20 -8.91 -0.50
CA GLY A 125 -3.24 -9.92 -0.25
C GLY A 125 -3.78 -10.54 -1.54
N ASN A 126 -4.04 -9.71 -2.55
CA ASN A 126 -4.48 -10.15 -3.87
C ASN A 126 -3.41 -11.01 -4.59
N PHE A 127 -2.14 -10.62 -4.49
CA PHE A 127 -1.01 -11.38 -5.03
C PHE A 127 -0.91 -12.77 -4.39
N ILE A 128 -1.01 -12.86 -3.06
CA ILE A 128 -1.00 -14.13 -2.34
C ILE A 128 -2.18 -15.01 -2.80
N ASN A 129 -3.39 -14.43 -2.86
CA ASN A 129 -4.58 -15.14 -3.29
C ASN A 129 -4.45 -15.68 -4.74
N LYS A 130 -3.93 -14.88 -5.67
CA LYS A 130 -3.68 -15.33 -7.06
C LYS A 130 -2.61 -16.43 -7.11
N THR A 131 -1.56 -16.32 -6.30
CA THR A 131 -0.46 -17.29 -6.30
C THR A 131 -0.89 -18.64 -5.75
N ILE A 132 -1.75 -18.67 -4.72
CA ILE A 132 -2.27 -19.92 -4.15
C ILE A 132 -3.32 -20.57 -5.07
N ASN A 133 -4.14 -19.78 -5.76
CA ASN A 133 -5.21 -20.29 -6.64
C ASN A 133 -4.75 -20.60 -8.07
N ASN A 134 -3.55 -20.16 -8.47
CA ASN A 134 -2.94 -20.60 -9.72
C ASN A 134 -2.45 -22.05 -9.56
N GLY A 135 -3.32 -23.01 -9.84
CA GLY A 135 -2.96 -24.43 -10.00
C GLY A 135 -1.87 -24.62 -11.06
N GLU A 136 -1.30 -25.84 -11.13
CA GLU A 136 -0.21 -26.19 -12.05
C GLU A 136 -0.44 -25.60 -13.44
N ILE A 137 0.40 -24.64 -13.82
CA ILE A 137 0.42 -24.09 -15.16
C ILE A 137 0.91 -25.23 -16.04
N VAL A 138 -0.02 -25.98 -16.65
CA VAL A 138 0.32 -26.94 -17.70
C VAL A 138 0.84 -26.12 -18.86
N ILE A 139 2.17 -25.98 -18.93
CA ILE A 139 2.86 -25.33 -20.03
C ILE A 139 2.55 -26.17 -21.27
N LYS A 140 1.57 -25.74 -22.05
CA LYS A 140 1.29 -26.34 -23.34
C LYS A 140 2.37 -25.87 -24.30
N GLU A 141 3.31 -26.74 -24.64
CA GLU A 141 4.29 -26.49 -25.68
C GLU A 141 3.55 -26.11 -26.98
N ILE A 142 3.90 -24.95 -27.55
CA ILE A 142 3.43 -24.46 -28.84
C ILE A 142 4.61 -24.54 -29.83
N GLY A 143 4.37 -25.04 -31.05
CA GLY A 143 5.42 -25.23 -32.07
C GLY A 143 5.80 -26.69 -32.37
N LEU A 144 5.05 -27.69 -31.88
CA LEU A 144 5.25 -29.12 -32.22
C LEU A 144 4.91 -29.45 -33.69
N ASP A 145 4.35 -28.49 -34.42
CA ASP A 145 3.93 -28.56 -35.81
C ASP A 145 5.01 -28.09 -36.81
N ALA A 146 6.16 -27.61 -36.33
CA ALA A 146 7.30 -27.33 -37.18
C ALA A 146 7.99 -28.64 -37.63
N LYS A 147 7.62 -29.13 -38.81
CA LYS A 147 8.42 -30.12 -39.56
C LYS A 147 9.39 -29.40 -40.49
N ILE A 148 10.66 -29.83 -40.45
CA ILE A 148 11.73 -29.47 -41.39
C ILE A 148 11.39 -29.99 -42.78
#